data_AF-A0A1H6D2P7-F1
#
_entry.id   AF-A0A1H6D2P7-F1
#
_cell.length_a   1.000
_cell.length_b   1.000
_cell.length_c   1.000
_cell.angle_alpha   90.00
_cell.angle_beta   90.00
_cell.angle_gamma   90.00
#
_symmetry.space_group_name_H-M   'P 1'
#
loop_
_entity.id
_entity.type
_entity.pdbx_description
1 polymer ?
#
loop_
_entity_poly.entity_id
_entity_poly.type
_entity_poly.pdbx_seq_one_letter_code
_entity_poly.pdbx_strand_id
1 'polypeptide(L)'
;MAVRRSVTLGLFLAWLANDAEEWFTMAPWTQANPDRTPPWMREPMSQEHARTAISLMGLVVLAASVRGARTGGRSPFFQSALFGFGAHGVGHLAATALHGGYTPGVATAPTVVIPYSLWAWRELGRAGVRRDDSRSWLSGVLMIPVSLAAVHGAARLITRWRKTG
;
A
#
# COMPACT_ATOMS: atom_id res chain seq x y z
N MET A 1 23.72 5.74 -13.94
CA MET A 1 24.13 4.88 -12.78
C MET A 1 23.05 3.82 -12.57
N ALA A 2 23.40 2.57 -12.25
CA ALA A 2 22.39 1.55 -11.98
C ALA A 2 21.65 1.85 -10.67
N VAL A 3 20.31 1.74 -10.67
CA VAL A 3 19.51 1.93 -9.45
C VAL A 3 19.84 0.82 -8.44
N ARG A 4 20.15 1.21 -7.20
CA ARG A 4 20.49 0.28 -6.12
C ARG A 4 19.31 -0.63 -5.78
N ARG A 5 19.58 -1.89 -5.43
CA ARG A 5 18.54 -2.84 -5.00
C ARG A 5 17.74 -2.35 -3.78
N SER A 6 18.33 -1.54 -2.90
CA SER A 6 17.63 -0.91 -1.79
C SER A 6 16.52 0.04 -2.23
N VAL A 7 16.64 0.67 -3.40
CA VAL A 7 15.56 1.51 -3.97
C VAL A 7 14.39 0.64 -4.41
N THR A 8 14.63 -0.56 -4.95
CA THR A 8 13.57 -1.40 -5.51
C THR A 8 13.00 -2.42 -4.52
N LEU A 9 13.85 -3.24 -3.91
CA LEU A 9 13.45 -4.21 -2.90
C LEU A 9 13.08 -3.56 -1.57
N GLY A 10 13.57 -2.32 -1.34
CA GLY A 10 13.15 -1.53 -0.19
C GLY A 10 11.65 -1.21 -0.18
N LEU A 11 10.97 -1.26 -1.33
CA LEU A 11 9.52 -1.02 -1.39
C LEU A 11 8.79 -2.10 -0.61
N PHE A 12 9.17 -3.37 -0.82
CA PHE A 12 8.60 -4.48 -0.09
C PHE A 12 8.94 -4.43 1.41
N LEU A 13 10.16 -4.02 1.79
CA LEU A 13 10.53 -3.89 3.19
C LEU A 13 9.80 -2.74 3.90
N ALA A 14 9.66 -1.60 3.23
CA ALA A 14 8.91 -0.46 3.74
C ALA A 14 7.42 -0.79 3.87
N TRP A 15 6.86 -1.50 2.87
CA TRP A 15 5.50 -2.01 2.93
C TRP A 15 5.31 -3.00 4.08
N LEU A 16 6.22 -3.97 4.28
CA LEU A 16 6.14 -4.89 5.41
C LEU A 16 6.12 -4.17 6.77
N ALA A 17 6.90 -3.10 6.92
CA ALA A 17 6.89 -2.31 8.15
C ALA A 17 5.56 -1.58 8.37
N ASN A 18 5.00 -0.97 7.32
CA ASN A 18 3.67 -0.33 7.36
C ASN A 18 2.57 -1.34 7.66
N ASP A 19 2.51 -2.40 6.87
CA ASP A 19 1.42 -3.37 6.95
C ASP A 19 1.53 -4.29 8.17
N ALA A 20 2.68 -4.34 8.86
CA ALA A 20 2.76 -4.92 10.20
C ALA A 20 1.92 -4.12 11.21
N GLU A 21 1.96 -2.78 11.17
CA GLU A 21 1.06 -1.94 11.98
C GLU A 21 -0.40 -2.22 11.63
N GLU A 22 -0.73 -2.24 10.33
CA GLU A 22 -2.10 -2.51 9.86
C GLU A 22 -2.58 -3.92 10.22
N TRP A 23 -1.71 -4.93 10.15
CA TRP A 23 -2.03 -6.32 10.47
C TRP A 23 -2.56 -6.51 11.90
N PHE A 24 -1.99 -5.75 12.84
CA PHE A 24 -2.38 -5.81 14.24
C PHE A 24 -3.50 -4.83 14.59
N THR A 25 -3.68 -3.75 13.83
CA THR A 25 -4.54 -2.64 14.26
C THR A 25 -5.78 -2.40 13.38
N MET A 26 -5.78 -2.82 12.11
CA MET A 26 -6.86 -2.51 11.16
C MET A 26 -8.22 -3.06 11.61
N ALA A 27 -8.32 -4.37 11.84
CA ALA A 27 -9.59 -4.96 12.24
C ALA A 27 -10.07 -4.47 13.63
N PRO A 28 -9.26 -4.49 14.71
CA PRO A 28 -9.67 -3.94 16.00
C PRO A 28 -10.13 -2.47 15.92
N TRP A 29 -9.41 -1.64 15.14
CA TRP A 29 -9.78 -0.24 14.99
C TRP A 29 -11.12 -0.06 14.27
N THR A 30 -11.36 -0.79 13.17
CA THR A 30 -12.67 -0.70 12.47
C THR A 30 -13.83 -1.18 13.32
N GLN A 31 -13.62 -2.21 14.15
CA GLN A 31 -14.64 -2.73 15.07
C GLN A 31 -14.95 -1.75 16.21
N ALA A 32 -13.94 -1.03 16.69
CA ALA A 32 -14.12 0.03 17.69
C ALA A 32 -14.72 1.33 17.11
N ASN A 33 -14.67 1.52 15.78
CA ASN A 33 -15.11 2.74 15.10
C ASN A 33 -16.08 2.43 13.94
N PRO A 34 -17.24 1.77 14.20
CA PRO A 34 -18.16 1.33 13.15
C PRO A 34 -18.69 2.50 12.30
N ASP A 35 -19.00 3.64 12.91
CA ASP A 35 -19.50 4.84 12.19
C ASP A 35 -18.46 5.50 11.29
N ARG A 36 -17.19 5.08 11.39
CA ARG A 36 -16.08 5.56 10.56
C ARG A 36 -15.70 4.55 9.48
N THR A 37 -16.38 3.41 9.40
CA THR A 37 -16.24 2.50 8.27
C THR A 37 -16.83 3.16 7.03
N PRO A 38 -16.12 3.13 5.89
CA PRO A 38 -16.65 3.74 4.68
C PRO A 38 -17.99 3.12 4.29
N PRO A 39 -18.98 3.88 3.76
CA PRO A 39 -20.33 3.38 3.48
C PRO A 39 -20.40 2.16 2.53
N TRP A 40 -19.35 1.93 1.75
CA TRP A 40 -19.23 0.76 0.86
C TRP A 40 -18.76 -0.51 1.57
N MET A 41 -18.21 -0.42 2.79
CA MET A 41 -18.02 -1.54 3.70
C MET A 41 -19.34 -1.77 4.44
N ARG A 42 -19.99 -2.91 4.19
CA ARG A 42 -21.30 -3.23 4.82
C ARG A 42 -21.23 -3.43 6.33
N GLU A 43 -20.05 -3.77 6.84
CA GLU A 43 -19.78 -4.16 8.24
C GLU A 43 -18.33 -3.80 8.59
N PRO A 44 -18.00 -3.61 9.88
CA PRO A 44 -16.62 -3.56 10.36
C PRO A 44 -15.78 -4.74 9.87
N MET A 45 -14.47 -4.50 9.70
CA MET A 45 -13.59 -5.49 9.09
C MET A 45 -13.32 -6.65 10.07
N SER A 46 -13.52 -7.89 9.60
CA SER A 46 -13.08 -9.06 10.36
C SER A 46 -11.55 -9.20 10.29
N GLN A 47 -10.95 -9.78 11.34
CA GLN A 47 -9.49 -10.01 11.33
C GLN A 47 -9.05 -10.93 10.17
N GLU A 48 -9.86 -11.92 9.85
CA GLU A 48 -9.59 -12.82 8.72
C GLU A 48 -9.55 -12.05 7.39
N HIS A 49 -10.56 -11.21 7.14
CA HIS A 49 -10.62 -10.40 5.91
C HIS A 49 -9.45 -9.43 5.80
N ALA A 50 -9.11 -8.73 6.90
CA ALA A 50 -7.97 -7.81 6.94
C ALA A 50 -6.66 -8.53 6.60
N ARG A 51 -6.37 -9.64 7.28
CA ARG A 51 -5.16 -10.44 7.08
C ARG A 51 -5.07 -11.02 5.66
N THR A 52 -6.17 -11.53 5.12
CA THR A 52 -6.20 -12.02 3.74
C THR A 52 -5.93 -10.91 2.73
N ALA A 53 -6.57 -9.74 2.89
CA ALA A 53 -6.35 -8.60 2.01
C ALA A 53 -4.89 -8.09 2.07
N ILE A 54 -4.32 -7.94 3.27
CA ILE A 54 -2.91 -7.55 3.48
C ILE A 54 -1.97 -8.56 2.82
N SER A 55 -2.23 -9.85 3.00
CA SER A 55 -1.39 -10.92 2.41
C SER A 55 -1.40 -10.86 0.88
N LEU A 56 -2.58 -10.66 0.26
CA LEU A 56 -2.71 -10.51 -1.18
C LEU A 56 -2.01 -9.24 -1.69
N MET A 57 -2.13 -8.12 -0.97
CA MET A 57 -1.42 -6.90 -1.30
C MET A 57 0.11 -7.11 -1.23
N GLY A 58 0.59 -7.84 -0.23
CA GLY A 58 2.01 -8.20 -0.10
C GLY A 58 2.57 -8.91 -1.33
N LEU A 59 1.79 -9.79 -1.96
CA LEU A 59 2.19 -10.45 -3.21
C LEU A 59 2.32 -9.44 -4.37
N VAL A 60 1.38 -8.49 -4.47
CA VAL A 60 1.42 -7.42 -5.50
C VAL A 60 2.66 -6.55 -5.31
N VAL A 61 2.92 -6.10 -4.08
CA VAL A 61 4.06 -5.23 -3.75
C VAL A 61 5.39 -5.97 -3.92
N LEU A 62 5.47 -7.24 -3.54
CA LEU A 62 6.64 -8.08 -3.79
C LEU A 62 6.90 -8.22 -5.29
N ALA A 63 5.89 -8.53 -6.09
CA ALA A 63 6.01 -8.64 -7.54
C ALA A 63 6.47 -7.32 -8.17
N ALA A 64 5.93 -6.18 -7.72
CA ALA A 64 6.36 -4.85 -8.16
C ALA A 64 7.84 -4.60 -7.83
N SER A 65 8.25 -4.90 -6.60
CA SER A 65 9.61 -4.73 -6.10
C SER A 65 10.63 -5.59 -6.86
N VAL A 66 10.31 -6.87 -7.10
CA VAL A 66 11.13 -7.79 -7.89
C VAL A 66 11.25 -7.32 -9.34
N ARG A 67 10.14 -6.87 -9.95
CA ARG A 67 10.17 -6.33 -11.32
C ARG A 67 10.97 -5.02 -11.38
N GLY A 68 10.90 -4.19 -10.34
CA GLY A 68 11.77 -3.03 -10.17
C GLY A 68 13.24 -3.42 -10.17
N ALA A 69 13.61 -4.40 -9.35
CA ALA A 69 15.00 -4.88 -9.27
C ALA A 69 15.51 -5.44 -10.61
N ARG A 70 14.70 -6.25 -11.30
CA ARG A 70 15.05 -6.84 -12.61
C ARG A 70 15.22 -5.81 -13.73
N THR A 71 14.57 -4.66 -13.62
CA THR A 71 14.58 -3.60 -14.64
C THR A 71 15.46 -2.41 -14.27
N GLY A 72 16.20 -2.49 -13.14
CA GLY A 72 16.96 -1.37 -12.61
C GLY A 72 16.09 -0.13 -12.35
N GLY A 73 14.87 -0.33 -11.84
CA GLY A 73 13.91 0.72 -11.51
C GLY A 73 13.03 1.20 -12.68
N ARG A 74 13.25 0.74 -13.92
CA ARG A 74 12.51 1.22 -15.12
C ARG A 74 11.09 0.68 -15.27
N SER A 75 10.72 -0.36 -14.52
CA SER A 75 9.40 -0.99 -14.58
C SER A 75 8.27 0.02 -14.27
N PRO A 76 7.32 0.24 -15.20
CA PRO A 76 6.15 1.10 -14.94
C PRO A 76 5.32 0.60 -13.76
N PHE A 77 5.19 -0.73 -13.61
CA PHE A 77 4.49 -1.33 -12.49
C PHE A 77 5.17 -1.02 -11.16
N PHE A 78 6.50 -1.07 -11.10
CA PHE A 78 7.26 -0.72 -9.90
C PHE A 78 7.10 0.76 -9.55
N GLN A 79 7.25 1.66 -10.52
CA GLN A 79 7.15 3.10 -10.25
C GLN A 79 5.72 3.51 -9.89
N SER A 80 4.71 2.89 -10.50
CA SER A 80 3.30 3.12 -10.13
C SER A 80 3.00 2.62 -8.72
N ALA A 81 3.52 1.44 -8.34
CA ALA A 81 3.37 0.91 -6.99
C ALA A 81 4.11 1.77 -5.96
N LEU A 82 5.33 2.24 -6.26
CA LEU A 82 6.09 3.13 -5.40
C LEU A 82 5.37 4.47 -5.19
N PHE A 83 4.83 5.05 -6.26
CA PHE A 83 4.04 6.27 -6.16
C PHE A 83 2.76 6.05 -5.36
N GLY A 84 2.03 4.98 -5.66
CA GLY A 84 0.82 4.60 -4.93
C GLY A 84 1.08 4.38 -3.44
N PHE A 85 2.20 3.74 -3.09
CA PHE A 85 2.62 3.53 -1.70
C PHE A 85 2.89 4.86 -0.96
N GLY A 86 3.57 5.81 -1.61
CA GLY A 86 3.77 7.15 -1.03
C GLY A 86 2.45 7.90 -0.81
N ALA A 87 1.56 7.88 -1.80
CA ALA A 87 0.24 8.52 -1.72
C ALA A 87 -0.68 7.85 -0.69
N HIS A 88 -0.58 6.53 -0.53
CA HIS A 88 -1.24 5.76 0.54
C HIS A 88 -0.83 6.26 1.93
N GLY A 89 0.47 6.47 2.17
CA GLY A 89 0.97 7.05 3.42
C GLY A 89 0.40 8.44 3.71
N VAL A 90 0.25 9.30 2.68
CA VAL A 90 -0.43 10.61 2.83
C VAL A 90 -1.90 10.43 3.19
N GLY A 91 -2.57 9.43 2.60
CA GLY A 91 -3.94 9.06 2.94
C GLY A 91 -4.13 8.72 4.42
N HIS A 92 -3.20 7.98 5.03
CA HIS A 92 -3.21 7.70 6.47
C HIS A 92 -3.10 8.95 7.33
N LEU A 93 -2.20 9.88 6.97
CA LEU A 93 -2.06 11.13 7.71
C LEU A 93 -3.31 12.00 7.59
N ALA A 94 -3.93 12.06 6.40
CA ALA A 94 -5.19 12.77 6.20
C ALA A 94 -6.33 12.13 7.02
N ALA A 95 -6.46 10.80 7.00
CA ALA A 95 -7.44 10.07 7.79
C ALA A 95 -7.23 10.30 9.31
N THR A 96 -5.98 10.29 9.77
CA THR A 96 -5.62 10.59 11.16
C THR A 96 -6.03 12.02 11.55
N ALA A 97 -5.68 13.00 10.72
CA ALA A 97 -6.00 14.41 10.98
C ALA A 97 -7.52 14.63 11.06
N LEU A 98 -8.29 14.00 10.16
CA LEU A 98 -9.75 14.04 10.17
C LEU A 98 -10.36 13.30 11.37
N HIS A 99 -9.71 12.25 11.85
CA HIS A 99 -10.16 11.47 13.01
C HIS A 99 -9.84 12.17 14.34
N GLY A 100 -8.76 12.96 14.42
CA GLY A 100 -8.32 13.63 15.64
C GLY A 100 -7.68 12.68 16.67
N GLY A 101 -7.19 11.53 16.22
CA GLY A 101 -6.63 10.47 17.06
C GLY A 101 -5.92 9.40 16.26
N TYR A 102 -5.59 8.28 16.90
CA TYR A 102 -4.92 7.16 16.23
C TYR A 102 -5.78 6.57 15.11
N THR A 103 -5.18 6.35 13.94
CA THR A 103 -5.71 5.47 12.90
C THR A 103 -4.61 4.51 12.43
N PRO A 104 -4.94 3.27 12.01
CA PRO A 104 -3.96 2.34 11.46
C PRO A 104 -3.11 3.01 10.38
N GLY A 105 -1.79 2.86 10.46
CA GLY A 105 -0.82 3.43 9.53
C GLY A 105 -0.27 4.80 9.96
N VAL A 106 -0.81 5.42 11.02
CA VAL A 106 -0.32 6.74 11.47
C VAL A 106 1.11 6.70 12.00
N ALA A 107 1.55 5.58 12.59
CA ALA A 107 2.90 5.51 13.16
C ALA A 107 3.94 5.31 12.05
N THR A 108 3.64 4.45 11.08
CA THR A 108 4.56 4.06 10.00
C THR A 108 4.50 4.97 8.79
N ALA A 109 3.38 5.64 8.51
CA ALA A 109 3.28 6.58 7.38
C ALA A 109 4.34 7.70 7.41
N PRO A 110 4.52 8.46 8.50
CA PRO A 110 5.49 9.55 8.56
C PRO A 110 6.93 9.07 8.82
N THR A 111 7.11 7.89 9.41
CA THR A 111 8.44 7.38 9.81
C THR A 111 9.07 6.43 8.79
N VAL A 112 8.25 5.76 7.96
CA VAL A 112 8.69 4.78 6.97
C VAL A 112 8.17 5.11 5.58
N VAL A 113 6.85 5.12 5.38
CA VAL A 113 6.23 5.16 4.04
C VAL A 113 6.64 6.39 3.25
N ILE A 114 6.40 7.58 3.81
CA ILE A 114 6.68 8.86 3.16
C ILE A 114 8.19 9.07 3.00
N PRO A 115 9.03 8.92 4.04
CA PRO A 115 10.48 9.06 3.90
C PRO A 115 11.09 8.13 2.84
N TYR A 116 10.73 6.84 2.88
CA TYR A 116 11.22 5.86 1.90
C TYR A 116 10.76 6.23 0.49
N SER A 117 9.48 6.56 0.30
CA SER A 117 8.92 6.84 -1.01
C SER A 117 9.57 8.06 -1.65
N LEU A 118 9.76 9.14 -0.86
CA LEU A 118 10.45 10.35 -1.32
C LEU A 118 11.91 10.08 -1.68
N TRP A 119 12.62 9.31 -0.85
CA TRP A 119 14.00 8.92 -1.11
C TRP A 119 14.11 8.08 -2.37
N ALA A 120 13.33 7.01 -2.50
CA ALA A 120 13.34 6.12 -3.66
C ALA A 120 12.97 6.86 -4.94
N TRP A 121 11.96 7.76 -4.90
CA TRP A 121 11.57 8.57 -6.05
C TRP A 121 12.69 9.51 -6.50
N ARG A 122 13.42 10.14 -5.56
CA ARG A 122 14.60 10.97 -5.87
C ARG A 122 15.73 10.14 -6.48
N GLU A 123 15.97 8.93 -5.99
CA GLU A 123 17.00 8.04 -6.53
C GLU A 123 16.70 7.58 -7.96
N LEU A 124 15.42 7.32 -8.29
CA LEU A 124 15.02 7.07 -9.67
C LEU A 124 15.29 8.27 -10.58
N GLY A 125 15.06 9.48 -10.07
CA GLY A 125 15.34 10.73 -10.78
C GLY A 125 16.84 10.93 -11.03
N ARG A 126 17.67 10.75 -10.00
CA ARG A 126 19.15 10.79 -10.10
C ARG A 126 19.70 9.76 -11.09
N ALA A 127 19.05 8.61 -11.20
CA ALA A 127 19.42 7.57 -12.15
C ALA A 127 18.88 7.82 -13.58
N GLY A 128 18.06 8.85 -13.79
CA GLY A 128 17.47 9.19 -15.10
C GLY A 128 16.44 8.19 -15.60
N VAL A 129 15.83 7.40 -14.70
CA VAL A 129 14.85 6.36 -15.06
C VAL A 129 13.43 6.66 -14.61
N ARG A 130 13.25 7.71 -13.81
CA ARG A 130 11.95 8.12 -13.29
C ARG A 130 11.03 8.55 -14.43
N ARG A 131 9.78 8.08 -14.38
CA ARG A 131 8.72 8.47 -15.30
C ARG A 131 7.99 9.68 -14.72
N ASP A 132 8.06 10.80 -15.42
CA ASP A 132 7.48 12.08 -14.97
C ASP A 132 6.33 12.55 -15.88
N ASP A 133 5.77 11.66 -16.72
CA ASP A 133 4.65 11.96 -17.62
C ASP A 133 3.28 11.77 -16.95
N SER A 134 2.28 12.56 -17.38
CA SER A 134 0.93 12.59 -16.80
C SER A 134 0.23 11.22 -16.77
N ARG A 135 0.49 10.37 -17.76
CA ARG A 135 -0.05 9.02 -17.82
C ARG A 135 0.53 8.13 -16.73
N SER A 136 1.83 8.25 -16.45
CA SER A 136 2.48 7.54 -15.34
C SER A 136 1.94 7.99 -13.98
N TRP A 137 1.68 9.28 -13.79
CA TRP A 137 1.03 9.80 -12.57
C TRP A 137 -0.39 9.26 -12.39
N LEU A 138 -1.21 9.34 -13.45
CA LEU A 138 -2.57 8.80 -13.43
C LEU A 138 -2.56 7.29 -13.11
N SER A 139 -1.63 6.54 -13.71
CA SER A 139 -1.49 5.11 -13.45
C SER A 139 -1.15 4.85 -11.97
N GLY A 140 -0.22 5.62 -11.39
CA GLY A 140 0.12 5.52 -9.98
C GLY A 140 -1.06 5.84 -9.04
N VAL A 141 -1.84 6.88 -9.33
CA VAL A 141 -3.06 7.21 -8.56
C VAL A 141 -4.09 6.10 -8.65
N LEU A 142 -4.37 5.60 -9.87
CA LEU A 142 -5.38 4.56 -10.10
C LEU A 142 -4.99 3.20 -9.52
N MET A 143 -3.69 2.91 -9.37
CA MET A 143 -3.23 1.68 -8.75
C MET A 143 -3.77 1.51 -7.32
N ILE A 144 -3.96 2.59 -6.56
CA ILE A 144 -4.48 2.50 -5.18
C ILE A 144 -5.90 1.92 -5.14
N PRO A 145 -6.94 2.60 -5.69
CA PRO A 145 -8.30 2.08 -5.62
C PRO A 145 -8.46 0.75 -6.36
N VAL A 146 -7.73 0.52 -7.46
CA VAL A 146 -7.80 -0.75 -8.21
C VAL A 146 -7.23 -1.90 -7.39
N SER A 147 -6.03 -1.75 -6.81
CA SER A 147 -5.42 -2.81 -6.01
C SER A 147 -6.21 -3.06 -4.72
N LEU A 148 -6.69 -2.02 -4.04
CA LEU A 148 -7.56 -2.15 -2.87
C LEU A 148 -8.85 -2.90 -3.19
N ALA A 149 -9.56 -2.51 -4.26
CA ALA A 149 -10.78 -3.18 -4.69
C ALA A 149 -10.52 -4.66 -5.03
N ALA A 150 -9.43 -4.96 -5.72
CA ALA A 150 -9.05 -6.32 -6.08
C ALA A 150 -8.76 -7.19 -4.86
N VAL A 151 -7.90 -6.74 -3.94
CA VAL A 151 -7.51 -7.55 -2.76
C VAL A 151 -8.67 -7.72 -1.78
N HIS A 152 -9.50 -6.70 -1.57
CA HIS A 152 -10.68 -6.81 -0.71
C HIS A 152 -11.78 -7.66 -1.36
N GLY A 153 -11.98 -7.56 -2.68
CA GLY A 153 -12.90 -8.42 -3.42
C GLY A 153 -12.49 -9.89 -3.31
N ALA A 154 -11.22 -10.19 -3.56
CA ALA A 154 -10.66 -11.53 -3.42
C ALA A 154 -10.73 -12.04 -1.97
N ALA A 155 -10.36 -11.23 -0.98
CA ALA A 155 -10.47 -11.58 0.43
C ALA A 155 -11.91 -11.92 0.82
N ARG A 156 -12.89 -11.16 0.32
CA ARG A 156 -14.31 -11.43 0.57
C ARG A 156 -14.76 -12.76 -0.02
N LEU A 157 -14.27 -13.12 -1.20
CA LEU A 157 -14.59 -14.42 -1.84
C LEU A 157 -13.96 -15.58 -1.07
N ILE A 158 -12.67 -15.48 -0.72
CA ILE A 158 -11.93 -16.51 0.01
C ILE A 158 -12.54 -16.76 1.39
N THR A 159 -12.82 -15.69 2.14
CA THR A 159 -13.39 -15.79 3.50
C THR A 159 -14.84 -16.31 3.49
N ARG A 160 -15.61 -16.02 2.44
CA ARG A 160 -16.97 -16.59 2.27
C ARG A 160 -16.91 -18.07 1.95
N TRP A 161 -16.05 -18.47 1.01
CA TRP A 161 -15.91 -19.87 0.61
C TRP A 161 -15.55 -20.78 1.78
N ARG A 162 -14.61 -20.36 2.64
CA ARG A 162 -14.24 -21.06 3.88
C ARG A 162 -15.36 -21.21 4.91
N LYS A 163 -16.40 -20.38 4.85
CA LYS A 163 -17.55 -20.48 5.78
C LYS A 163 -18.65 -21.41 5.25
N THR A 164 -18.62 -21.73 3.96
CA THR A 164 -19.66 -22.52 3.28
C THR A 164 -19.21 -23.93 2.89
N GLY A 165 -17.91 -24.22 2.95
CA GLY A 165 -17.34 -25.55 2.74
C GLY A 165 -16.81 -26.12 4.04
#